data_AF-A0AAD3DXF2-F1
#
_entry.id   AF-A0AAD3DXF2-F1
#
_cell.length_a   1.000
_cell.length_b   1.000
_cell.length_c   1.000
_cell.angle_alpha   90.00
_cell.angle_beta   90.00
_cell.angle_gamma   90.00
#
_symmetry.space_group_name_H-M   'P 1'
#
loop_
_entity.id
_entity.type
_entity.pdbx_description
1 polymer ?
#
loop_
_entity_poly.entity_id
_entity_poly.type
_entity_poly.pdbx_seq_one_letter_code
_entity_poly.pdbx_strand_id
1 'polypeptide(L)'
;HRPCGHNSFRSCSSLPISWRCLRTTSVPLGNSLHRGTVLAKAASHALCDAIPDIPSTVLQQALDEYPDLDDVDEEHVEMWMASTKSLLKLTDEDVQSSLRRHPWLLLADPGTMRTRVTALSRVLSAEESQVARAAVSHPDVLELSPMHVMEQLLYVSGTTALSYDTVVALALSCPTLMCAEP
;
A
#
# COMPACT_ATOMS: atom_id res chain seq x y z
N HIS A 1 31.89 -4.88 -44.47
CA HIS A 1 31.05 -6.07 -44.35
C HIS A 1 30.83 -6.37 -42.87
N ARG A 2 29.57 -6.62 -42.47
CA ARG A 2 29.01 -6.92 -41.13
C ARG A 2 28.61 -5.72 -40.25
N PRO A 3 27.29 -5.59 -39.93
CA PRO A 3 26.77 -4.71 -38.90
C PRO A 3 26.73 -5.44 -37.55
N CYS A 4 26.96 -4.72 -36.46
CA CYS A 4 26.70 -5.18 -35.09
C CYS A 4 25.35 -4.64 -34.64
N GLY A 5 24.34 -5.50 -34.57
CA GLY A 5 23.08 -5.24 -33.89
C GLY A 5 23.25 -5.46 -32.39
N HIS A 6 23.18 -4.38 -31.61
CA HIS A 6 23.02 -4.45 -30.16
C HIS A 6 21.52 -4.51 -29.84
N ASN A 7 21.02 -5.71 -29.51
CA ASN A 7 19.80 -5.85 -28.72
C ASN A 7 20.19 -5.68 -27.25
N SER A 8 20.08 -4.45 -26.74
CA SER A 8 20.10 -4.21 -25.30
C SER A 8 18.69 -4.40 -24.76
N PHE A 9 18.45 -5.56 -24.16
CA PHE A 9 17.33 -5.79 -23.26
C PHE A 9 17.30 -4.67 -22.22
N ARG A 10 16.26 -3.84 -22.24
CA ARG A 10 16.02 -2.84 -21.20
C ARG A 10 15.63 -3.59 -19.94
N SER A 11 16.54 -3.57 -18.97
CA SER A 11 16.27 -3.92 -17.58
C SER A 11 15.18 -2.96 -17.07
N CYS A 12 13.96 -3.47 -16.88
CA CYS A 12 12.91 -2.76 -16.15
C CYS A 12 13.45 -2.47 -14.75
N SER A 13 13.75 -1.21 -14.50
CA SER A 13 14.08 -0.70 -13.18
C SER A 13 12.78 -0.77 -12.38
N SER A 14 12.71 -1.75 -11.49
CA SER A 14 11.69 -1.86 -10.45
C SER A 14 11.85 -0.66 -9.50
N LEU A 15 11.24 0.45 -9.86
CA LEU A 15 11.11 1.59 -8.96
C LEU A 15 10.20 1.15 -7.80
N PRO A 16 10.57 1.45 -6.54
CA PRO A 16 9.64 1.33 -5.44
C PRO A 16 8.48 2.29 -5.74
N ILE A 17 7.25 1.76 -5.80
CA ILE A 17 6.04 2.58 -5.83
C ILE A 17 6.09 3.41 -4.54
N SER A 18 6.48 4.68 -4.66
CA SER A 18 6.20 5.67 -3.63
C SER A 18 4.77 6.11 -3.89
N TRP A 19 3.84 5.72 -3.02
CA TRP A 19 2.44 6.09 -3.10
C TRP A 19 2.30 7.63 -3.00
N ARG A 20 3.27 8.32 -2.37
CA ARG A 20 3.41 9.78 -2.42
C ARG A 20 3.80 10.38 -3.78
N CYS A 21 4.38 9.62 -4.70
CA CYS A 21 4.79 10.14 -6.03
C CYS A 21 3.67 10.15 -7.09
N LEU A 22 2.47 9.63 -6.78
CA LEU A 22 1.27 9.86 -7.60
C LEU A 22 0.58 11.19 -7.28
N ARG A 23 1.24 12.06 -6.49
CA ARG A 23 0.89 13.48 -6.35
C ARG A 23 1.26 14.22 -7.65
N THR A 24 0.65 13.82 -8.77
CA THR A 24 0.78 14.51 -10.04
C THR A 24 0.10 15.86 -9.89
N THR A 25 0.92 16.90 -10.03
CA THR A 25 0.50 18.28 -10.21
C THR A 25 -0.64 18.32 -11.23
N SER A 26 -1.85 18.61 -10.76
CA SER A 26 -2.99 18.83 -11.64
C SER A 26 -2.71 20.06 -12.49
N VAL A 27 -2.57 19.84 -13.80
CA VAL A 27 -2.66 20.89 -14.80
C VAL A 27 -4.06 20.76 -15.41
N PRO A 28 -4.90 21.81 -15.37
CA PRO A 28 -6.27 21.70 -15.87
C PRO A 28 -6.22 21.85 -17.39
N LEU A 29 -6.51 20.77 -18.11
CA LEU A 29 -6.75 20.82 -19.55
C LEU A 29 -8.02 20.03 -19.90
N GLY A 30 -9.11 20.78 -19.94
CA GLY A 30 -10.09 20.78 -21.03
C GLY A 30 -10.61 19.45 -21.57
N ASN A 31 -11.90 19.22 -21.28
CA ASN A 31 -12.89 18.59 -22.15
C ASN A 31 -12.78 17.07 -22.40
N SER A 32 -13.37 16.26 -21.52
CA SER A 32 -13.97 14.96 -21.90
C SER A 32 -15.00 14.48 -20.86
N LEU A 33 -16.16 15.14 -20.79
CA LEU A 33 -17.05 15.06 -19.62
C LEU A 33 -18.16 13.98 -19.66
N HIS A 34 -18.22 13.09 -20.67
CA HIS A 34 -19.36 12.15 -20.80
C HIS A 34 -19.01 10.66 -20.91
N ARG A 35 -17.73 10.28 -20.97
CA ARG A 35 -17.32 8.86 -21.00
C ARG A 35 -16.81 8.32 -19.65
N GLY A 36 -16.32 9.20 -18.77
CA GLY A 36 -15.81 8.80 -17.45
C GLY A 36 -16.90 8.51 -16.42
N THR A 37 -18.09 9.12 -16.53
CA THR A 37 -19.14 9.00 -15.51
C THR A 37 -19.84 7.64 -15.46
N VAL A 38 -19.77 6.85 -16.53
CA VAL A 38 -20.41 5.52 -16.59
C VAL A 38 -19.47 4.42 -16.10
N LEU A 39 -18.17 4.52 -16.43
CA LEU A 39 -17.14 3.58 -15.98
C LEU A 39 -16.83 3.75 -14.49
N ALA A 40 -16.66 5.00 -14.02
CA ALA A 40 -16.46 5.28 -12.60
C ALA A 40 -17.62 4.80 -11.72
N LYS A 41 -18.84 4.73 -12.28
CA LYS A 41 -20.03 4.23 -11.58
C LYS A 41 -20.06 2.70 -11.50
N ALA A 42 -19.46 1.99 -12.45
CA ALA A 42 -19.36 0.53 -12.45
C ALA A 42 -18.28 0.06 -11.45
N ALA A 43 -17.09 0.68 -11.47
CA ALA A 43 -16.03 0.40 -10.50
C ALA A 43 -16.46 0.75 -9.08
N SER A 44 -17.13 1.90 -8.90
CA SER A 44 -17.71 2.26 -7.60
C SER A 44 -18.73 1.24 -7.11
N HIS A 45 -19.50 0.60 -8.00
CA HIS A 45 -20.47 -0.44 -7.61
C HIS A 45 -19.76 -1.74 -7.23
N ALA A 46 -18.81 -2.20 -8.04
CA ALA A 46 -18.01 -3.39 -7.76
C ALA A 46 -17.24 -3.27 -6.42
N LEU A 47 -16.66 -2.10 -6.15
CA LEU A 47 -15.97 -1.83 -4.87
C LEU A 47 -16.94 -1.78 -3.69
N CYS A 48 -18.14 -1.23 -3.85
CA CYS A 48 -19.16 -1.22 -2.79
C CYS A 48 -19.72 -2.63 -2.51
N ASP A 49 -19.88 -3.45 -3.53
CA ASP A 49 -20.37 -4.83 -3.40
C ASP A 49 -19.31 -5.73 -2.75
N ALA A 50 -18.06 -5.64 -3.21
CA ALA A 50 -16.96 -6.45 -2.69
C ALA A 50 -16.48 -6.02 -1.30
N ILE A 51 -16.60 -4.73 -0.97
CA ILE A 51 -16.17 -4.17 0.32
C ILE A 51 -17.37 -3.49 0.97
N PRO A 52 -18.15 -4.22 1.81
CA PRO A 52 -19.34 -3.66 2.43
C PRO A 52 -18.96 -2.48 3.33
N ASP A 53 -19.84 -1.50 3.46
CA ASP A 53 -19.68 -0.31 4.32
C ASP A 53 -18.50 0.62 3.98
N ILE A 54 -18.02 0.65 2.74
CA ILE A 54 -17.09 1.71 2.32
C ILE A 54 -17.80 3.08 2.39
N PRO A 55 -17.23 4.07 3.09
CA PRO A 55 -17.75 5.44 3.06
C PRO A 55 -17.62 6.01 1.64
N SER A 56 -18.71 6.48 1.07
CA SER A 56 -18.73 7.05 -0.28
C SER A 56 -17.72 8.19 -0.47
N THR A 57 -17.44 8.97 0.58
CA THR A 57 -16.43 10.03 0.59
C THR A 57 -15.01 9.51 0.42
N VAL A 58 -14.67 8.38 1.06
CA VAL A 58 -13.33 7.75 0.96
C VAL A 58 -13.16 7.14 -0.43
N LEU A 59 -14.22 6.52 -0.96
CA LEU A 59 -14.22 5.98 -2.30
C LEU A 59 -14.06 7.06 -3.37
N GLN A 60 -14.82 8.16 -3.27
CA GLN A 60 -14.71 9.28 -4.21
C GLN A 60 -13.32 9.92 -4.15
N GLN A 61 -12.79 10.14 -2.94
CA GLN A 61 -11.45 10.66 -2.78
C GLN A 61 -10.40 9.73 -3.41
N ALA A 62 -10.54 8.41 -3.22
CA ALA A 62 -9.63 7.44 -3.80
C ALA A 62 -9.72 7.41 -5.33
N LEU A 63 -10.92 7.48 -5.92
CA LEU A 63 -11.12 7.54 -7.37
C LEU A 63 -10.58 8.85 -7.97
N ASP A 64 -10.76 9.97 -7.27
CA ASP A 64 -10.22 11.28 -7.68
C ASP A 64 -8.67 11.29 -7.64
N GLU A 65 -8.07 10.65 -6.63
CA GLU A 65 -6.62 10.59 -6.44
C GLU A 65 -5.94 9.49 -7.29
N TYR A 66 -6.66 8.40 -7.56
CA TYR A 66 -6.18 7.23 -8.28
C TYR A 66 -7.21 6.80 -9.35
N PRO A 67 -7.19 7.40 -10.56
CA PRO A 67 -8.15 7.08 -11.61
C PRO A 67 -8.00 5.63 -12.13
N ASP A 68 -6.85 5.00 -11.92
CA ASP A 68 -6.62 3.58 -12.26
C ASP A 68 -7.51 2.62 -11.45
N LEU A 69 -8.13 3.10 -10.35
CA LEU A 69 -9.16 2.34 -9.63
C LEU A 69 -10.45 2.15 -10.44
N ASP A 70 -10.69 2.96 -11.48
CA ASP A 70 -11.85 2.79 -12.36
C ASP A 70 -11.79 1.49 -13.19
N ASP A 71 -10.59 0.91 -13.34
CA ASP A 71 -10.38 -0.36 -14.05
C ASP A 71 -10.45 -1.58 -13.11
N VAL A 72 -10.64 -1.38 -11.81
CA VAL A 72 -10.74 -2.46 -10.82
C VAL A 72 -12.16 -3.02 -10.80
N ASP A 73 -12.28 -4.29 -11.17
CA ASP A 73 -13.52 -5.05 -11.13
C ASP A 73 -13.62 -5.95 -9.89
N GLU A 74 -14.79 -6.56 -9.70
CA GLU A 74 -15.08 -7.43 -8.54
C GLU A 74 -14.11 -8.62 -8.46
N GLU A 75 -13.77 -9.23 -9.59
CA GLU A 75 -12.83 -10.36 -9.66
C GLU A 75 -11.44 -9.96 -9.18
N HIS A 76 -10.95 -8.78 -9.57
CA HIS A 76 -9.67 -8.26 -9.10
C HIS A 76 -9.67 -8.04 -7.58
N VAL A 77 -10.76 -7.49 -7.02
CA VAL A 77 -10.88 -7.28 -5.57
C VAL A 77 -10.84 -8.62 -4.83
N GLU A 78 -11.63 -9.60 -5.26
CA GLU A 78 -11.67 -10.93 -4.64
C GLU A 78 -10.30 -11.62 -4.71
N MET A 79 -9.65 -11.58 -5.87
CA MET A 79 -8.32 -12.16 -6.08
C MET A 79 -7.28 -11.48 -5.19
N TRP A 80 -7.31 -10.15 -5.10
CA TRP A 80 -6.41 -9.38 -4.27
C TRP A 80 -6.62 -9.71 -2.80
N MET A 81 -7.86 -9.77 -2.32
CA MET A 81 -8.19 -10.13 -0.93
C MET A 81 -7.72 -11.55 -0.58
N ALA A 82 -8.00 -12.54 -1.44
CA ALA A 82 -7.55 -13.91 -1.25
C ALA A 82 -6.02 -14.02 -1.20
N SER A 83 -5.34 -13.31 -2.10
CA SER A 83 -3.88 -13.26 -2.18
C SER A 83 -3.27 -12.62 -0.93
N THR A 84 -3.75 -11.44 -0.54
CA THR A 84 -3.27 -10.71 0.64
C THR A 84 -3.50 -11.51 1.91
N LYS A 85 -4.67 -12.13 2.08
CA LYS A 85 -4.98 -13.01 3.21
C LYS A 85 -4.01 -14.18 3.32
N SER A 86 -3.80 -14.89 2.22
CA SER A 86 -2.91 -16.06 2.17
C SER A 86 -1.44 -15.69 2.38
N LEU A 87 -1.00 -14.59 1.76
CA LEU A 87 0.40 -14.15 1.78
C LEU A 87 0.79 -13.48 3.09
N LEU A 88 -0.08 -12.65 3.66
CA LEU A 88 0.19 -11.89 4.88
C LEU A 88 -0.35 -12.56 6.16
N LYS A 89 -1.06 -13.69 6.02
CA LYS A 89 -1.68 -14.45 7.13
C LYS A 89 -2.61 -13.59 8.00
N LEU A 90 -3.38 -12.72 7.35
CA LEU A 90 -4.34 -11.82 8.01
C LEU A 90 -5.75 -12.43 8.03
N THR A 91 -6.63 -11.87 8.86
CA THR A 91 -8.06 -12.21 8.87
C THR A 91 -8.80 -11.42 7.79
N ASP A 92 -9.98 -11.90 7.37
CA ASP A 92 -10.82 -11.18 6.41
C ASP A 92 -11.19 -9.78 6.93
N GLU A 93 -11.44 -9.66 8.23
CA GLU A 93 -11.79 -8.40 8.89
C GLU A 93 -10.63 -7.38 8.87
N ASP A 94 -9.39 -7.82 9.10
CA ASP A 94 -8.21 -6.95 9.05
C ASP A 94 -8.02 -6.37 7.63
N VAL A 95 -8.21 -7.21 6.61
CA VAL A 95 -8.07 -6.81 5.20
C VAL A 95 -9.22 -5.88 4.77
N GLN A 96 -10.47 -6.25 5.06
CA GLN A 96 -11.63 -5.43 4.71
C GLN A 96 -11.61 -4.07 5.43
N SER A 97 -11.30 -4.04 6.72
CA SER A 97 -11.21 -2.79 7.47
C SER A 97 -10.13 -1.86 6.94
N SER A 98 -9.02 -2.41 6.46
CA SER A 98 -7.94 -1.65 5.82
C SER A 98 -8.38 -1.11 4.45
N LEU A 99 -9.00 -1.94 3.61
CA LEU A 99 -9.53 -1.53 2.31
C LEU A 99 -10.62 -0.45 2.42
N ARG A 100 -11.45 -0.49 3.47
CA ARG A 100 -12.45 0.55 3.74
C ARG A 100 -11.83 1.93 4.00
N ARG A 101 -10.62 1.96 4.55
CA ARG A 101 -9.88 3.20 4.83
C ARG A 101 -8.98 3.61 3.67
N HIS A 102 -8.44 2.63 2.94
CA HIS A 102 -7.44 2.81 1.91
C HIS A 102 -7.79 1.96 0.66
N PRO A 103 -8.79 2.36 -0.16
CA PRO A 103 -9.20 1.58 -1.34
C PRO A 103 -8.10 1.44 -2.40
N TRP A 104 -7.21 2.42 -2.50
CA TRP A 104 -6.07 2.41 -3.44
C TRP A 104 -5.08 1.27 -3.20
N LEU A 105 -5.15 0.59 -2.07
CA LEU A 105 -4.32 -0.58 -1.78
C LEU A 105 -4.57 -1.73 -2.78
N LEU A 106 -5.73 -1.77 -3.44
CA LEU A 106 -6.05 -2.73 -4.51
C LEU A 106 -5.15 -2.61 -5.74
N LEU A 107 -4.54 -1.44 -5.94
CA LEU A 107 -3.55 -1.21 -6.99
C LEU A 107 -2.16 -1.76 -6.59
N ALA A 108 -1.97 -2.11 -5.32
CA ALA A 108 -0.71 -2.64 -4.83
C ALA A 108 -0.56 -4.13 -5.12
N ASP A 109 0.63 -4.52 -5.57
CA ASP A 109 0.98 -5.93 -5.76
C ASP A 109 1.16 -6.63 -4.39
N PRO A 110 0.35 -7.66 -4.07
CA PRO A 110 0.46 -8.39 -2.81
C PRO A 110 1.82 -9.05 -2.59
N GLY A 111 2.52 -9.45 -3.67
CA GLY A 111 3.86 -10.04 -3.60
C GLY A 111 4.91 -9.03 -3.13
N THR A 112 4.84 -7.81 -3.63
CA THR A 112 5.70 -6.69 -3.25
C THR A 112 5.43 -6.27 -1.81
N MET A 113 4.16 -6.21 -1.40
CA MET A 113 3.77 -5.95 0.00
C MET A 113 4.36 -7.00 0.94
N ARG A 114 4.19 -8.29 0.63
CA ARG A 114 4.78 -9.38 1.41
C ARG A 114 6.29 -9.26 1.51
N THR A 115 6.98 -9.01 0.40
CA THR A 115 8.44 -8.85 0.41
C THR A 115 8.88 -7.75 1.38
N ARG A 116 8.17 -6.61 1.38
CA ARG A 116 8.43 -5.50 2.30
C ARG A 116 8.12 -5.85 3.75
N VAL A 117 6.99 -6.50 4.01
CA VAL A 117 6.60 -6.97 5.35
C VAL A 117 7.63 -7.96 5.90
N THR A 118 8.08 -8.93 5.11
CA THR A 118 9.13 -9.88 5.52
C THR A 118 10.45 -9.16 5.81
N ALA A 119 10.83 -8.16 5.01
CA ALA A 119 12.03 -7.36 5.27
C ALA A 119 11.91 -6.57 6.58
N LEU A 120 10.76 -5.92 6.81
CA LEU A 120 10.47 -5.20 8.07
C LEU A 120 10.44 -6.14 9.26
N SER A 121 9.77 -7.28 9.17
CA SER A 121 9.70 -8.31 10.22
C SER A 121 11.09 -8.80 10.64
N ARG A 122 12.00 -9.02 9.68
CA ARG A 122 13.39 -9.42 9.98
C ARG A 122 14.15 -8.36 10.75
N VAL A 123 13.98 -7.10 10.37
CA VAL A 123 14.69 -5.97 10.97
C VAL A 123 14.14 -5.62 12.35
N LEU A 124 12.82 -5.68 12.50
CA LEU A 124 12.12 -5.43 13.76
C LEU A 124 12.17 -6.63 14.71
N SER A 125 12.62 -7.80 14.24
CA SER A 125 12.55 -9.08 14.97
C SER A 125 11.14 -9.38 15.49
N ALA A 126 10.12 -9.02 14.71
CA ALA A 126 8.70 -9.16 15.06
C ALA A 126 8.00 -10.16 14.15
N GLU A 127 6.83 -10.66 14.57
CA GLU A 127 6.05 -11.61 13.78
C GLU A 127 5.53 -10.97 12.48
N GLU A 128 5.63 -11.68 11.35
CA GLU A 128 5.18 -11.19 10.04
C GLU A 128 3.70 -10.77 10.04
N SER A 129 2.84 -11.48 10.78
CA SER A 129 1.40 -11.18 10.88
C SER A 129 1.13 -9.82 11.55
N GLN A 130 1.92 -9.46 12.56
CA GLN A 130 1.80 -8.19 13.29
C GLN A 130 2.29 -7.03 12.42
N VAL A 131 3.44 -7.21 11.76
CA VAL A 131 3.99 -6.22 10.84
C VAL A 131 3.07 -6.03 9.64
N ALA A 132 2.52 -7.12 9.10
CA ALA A 132 1.53 -7.07 8.04
C ALA A 132 0.34 -6.23 8.47
N ARG A 133 -0.28 -6.53 9.62
CA ARG A 133 -1.45 -5.78 10.12
C ARG A 133 -1.16 -4.30 10.24
N ALA A 134 -0.01 -3.93 10.81
CA ALA A 134 0.43 -2.55 10.91
C ALA A 134 0.58 -1.88 9.53
N ALA A 135 1.18 -2.60 8.57
CA ALA A 135 1.40 -2.12 7.21
C ALA A 135 0.13 -1.98 6.38
N VAL A 136 -0.86 -2.87 6.53
CA VAL A 136 -2.14 -2.74 5.83
C VAL A 136 -3.00 -1.64 6.46
N SER A 137 -2.92 -1.48 7.79
CA SER A 137 -3.63 -0.42 8.52
C SER A 137 -3.05 0.97 8.24
N HIS A 138 -1.75 1.07 7.94
CA HIS A 138 -1.04 2.29 7.60
C HIS A 138 -0.10 2.02 6.41
N PRO A 139 -0.60 2.17 5.16
CA PRO A 139 0.16 1.82 3.96
C PRO A 139 1.47 2.60 3.80
N ASP A 140 1.60 3.78 4.41
CA ASP A 140 2.84 4.56 4.45
C ASP A 140 4.03 3.75 4.99
N VAL A 141 3.79 2.80 5.90
CA VAL A 141 4.85 1.92 6.46
C VAL A 141 5.49 1.07 5.37
N LEU A 142 4.75 0.72 4.32
CA LEU A 142 5.29 -0.06 3.21
C LEU A 142 6.30 0.76 2.38
N GLU A 143 6.24 2.09 2.39
CA GLU A 143 7.21 2.91 1.66
C GLU A 143 8.56 3.01 2.38
N LEU A 144 8.53 2.87 3.71
CA LEU A 144 9.71 3.08 4.54
C LEU A 144 10.80 2.03 4.24
N SER A 145 12.05 2.50 4.25
CA SER A 145 13.19 1.60 4.20
C SER A 145 13.29 0.84 5.54
N PRO A 146 13.34 -0.50 5.54
CA PRO A 146 13.41 -1.28 6.78
C PRO A 146 14.56 -0.85 7.69
N MET A 147 15.71 -0.51 7.11
CA MET A 147 16.88 -0.03 7.86
C MET A 147 16.63 1.31 8.54
N HIS A 148 15.93 2.23 7.87
CA HIS A 148 15.62 3.54 8.43
C HIS A 148 14.68 3.43 9.63
N VAL A 149 13.67 2.56 9.53
CA VAL A 149 12.77 2.25 10.65
C VAL A 149 13.56 1.72 11.85
N MET A 150 14.50 0.80 11.63
CA MET A 150 15.33 0.26 12.71
C MET A 150 16.14 1.35 13.42
N GLU A 151 16.83 2.19 12.65
CA GLU A 151 17.65 3.28 13.18
C GLU A 151 16.81 4.24 14.02
N GLN A 152 15.60 4.55 13.55
CA GLN A 152 14.66 5.39 14.28
C GLN A 152 14.17 4.73 15.57
N LEU A 153 13.78 3.45 15.55
CA LEU A 153 13.34 2.77 16.78
C LEU A 153 14.48 2.60 17.78
N LEU A 154 15.72 2.41 17.31
CA LEU A 154 16.92 2.41 18.15
C LEU A 154 17.15 3.79 18.77
N TYR A 155 16.98 4.87 18.01
CA TYR A 155 17.06 6.24 18.52
C TYR A 155 15.98 6.51 19.59
N VAL A 156 14.74 6.11 19.35
CA VAL A 156 13.65 6.23 20.33
C VAL A 156 13.93 5.42 21.58
N SER A 157 14.42 4.18 21.43
CA SER A 157 14.83 3.35 22.58
C SER A 157 15.95 4.03 23.40
N GLY A 158 16.94 4.62 22.72
CA GLY A 158 18.04 5.35 23.36
C GLY A 158 17.60 6.62 24.10
N THR A 159 16.54 7.28 23.65
CA THR A 159 16.04 8.54 24.24
C THR A 159 14.96 8.33 25.31
N THR A 160 14.16 7.27 25.19
CA THR A 160 13.00 7.01 26.08
C THR A 160 13.31 6.05 27.24
N ALA A 161 14.53 5.52 27.31
CA ALA A 161 14.94 4.47 28.27
C ALA A 161 14.05 3.20 28.23
N LEU A 162 13.28 3.01 27.15
CA LEU A 162 12.51 1.81 26.88
C LEU A 162 13.38 0.78 26.16
N SER A 163 13.13 -0.51 26.41
CA SER A 163 13.78 -1.57 25.64
C SER A 163 13.33 -1.53 24.18
N TYR A 164 14.22 -1.95 23.27
CA TYR A 164 13.91 -2.03 21.84
C TYR A 164 12.63 -2.83 21.57
N ASP A 165 12.46 -3.98 22.22
CA ASP A 165 11.25 -4.81 22.06
C ASP A 165 9.96 -4.08 22.47
N THR A 166 10.03 -3.24 23.52
CA THR A 166 8.88 -2.43 23.96
C THR A 166 8.56 -1.34 22.93
N VAL A 167 9.58 -0.70 22.37
CA VAL A 167 9.44 0.32 21.34
C VAL A 167 8.89 -0.29 20.05
N VAL A 168 9.33 -1.49 19.66
CA VAL A 168 8.78 -2.23 18.51
C VAL A 168 7.32 -2.59 18.77
N ALA A 169 6.96 -3.11 19.94
CA ALA A 169 5.56 -3.41 20.28
C ALA A 169 4.67 -2.15 20.24
N LEU A 170 5.19 -1.01 20.70
CA LEU A 170 4.52 0.28 20.60
C LEU A 170 4.38 0.75 19.15
N ALA A 171 5.43 0.61 18.34
CA ALA A 171 5.43 0.96 16.92
C ALA A 171 4.43 0.11 16.13
N LEU A 172 4.30 -1.18 16.44
CA LEU A 172 3.29 -2.06 15.82
C LEU A 172 1.87 -1.72 16.27
N SER A 173 1.70 -1.25 17.51
CA SER A 173 0.41 -0.79 18.05
C SER A 173 0.02 0.60 17.52
N CYS A 174 1.01 1.44 17.23
CA CYS A 174 0.87 2.79 16.71
C CYS A 174 1.83 2.99 15.53
N PRO A 175 1.45 2.55 14.32
CA PRO A 175 2.33 2.57 13.14
C PRO A 175 2.79 3.98 12.75
N THR A 176 2.06 5.01 13.17
CA THR A 176 2.45 6.42 13.03
C THR A 176 3.81 6.72 13.65
N LEU A 177 4.24 5.97 14.69
CA LEU A 177 5.55 6.13 15.30
C LEU A 177 6.69 5.71 14.36
N MET A 178 6.42 4.82 13.40
CA MET A 178 7.38 4.41 12.37
C MET A 178 7.48 5.44 11.24
N CYS A 179 6.39 6.19 10.99
CA CYS A 179 6.32 7.19 9.93
C CYS A 179 6.60 8.62 10.41
N ALA A 180 6.69 8.86 11.71
CA ALA A 180 6.96 10.19 12.25
C ALA A 180 8.40 10.59 11.92
N GLU A 181 8.61 11.79 11.38
CA GLU A 181 9.96 12.33 11.27
C GLU A 181 10.47 12.70 12.69
N PRO A 182 11.73 12.36 13.04
CA PRO A 182 12.32 12.66 14.34
C PRO A 182 12.58 14.17 14.56
#